data_AF-A0A1I5R0D9-F1
#
_entry.id   AF-A0A1I5R0D9-F1
#
_cell.length_a   1.000
_cell.length_b   1.000
_cell.length_c   1.000
_cell.angle_alpha   90.00
_cell.angle_beta   90.00
_cell.angle_gamma   90.00
#
_symmetry.space_group_name_H-M   'P 1'
#
loop_
_entity.id
_entity.type
_entity.pdbx_description
1 polymer ?
#
loop_
_entity_poly.entity_id
_entity_poly.type
_entity_poly.pdbx_seq_one_letter_code
_entity_poly.pdbx_strand_id
1 'polypeptide(L)'
;MEEAQLAYFLDRYSRMTDEELSYLLVTRGDSLSEEAGHALRTVLGSRDPGRFQNELKATTADVGAQVQYADEEIRKKKRTARHTRTAIRFASLALLVIGLFTLLLGRTEGGVALCVAAVAIFLYFEFDRLIRRFIAALFDPNSR
;
A
#
# COMPACT_ATOMS: atom_id res chain seq x y z
N MET A 1 -28.44 -26.65 -32.29
CA MET A 1 -27.37 -26.76 -31.26
C MET A 1 -27.26 -25.49 -30.43
N GLU A 2 -27.37 -24.31 -31.05
CA GLU A 2 -27.33 -22.99 -30.40
C GLU A 2 -28.35 -22.82 -29.26
N GLU A 3 -29.60 -23.29 -29.42
CA GLU A 3 -30.63 -23.19 -28.36
C GLU A 3 -30.28 -23.95 -27.08
N ALA A 4 -29.64 -25.13 -27.21
CA ALA A 4 -29.23 -25.94 -26.06
C ALA A 4 -28.06 -25.29 -25.31
N GLN A 5 -27.15 -24.63 -26.03
CA GLN A 5 -26.02 -23.90 -25.45
C GLN A 5 -26.49 -22.61 -24.77
N LEU A 6 -27.41 -21.87 -25.39
CA LEU A 6 -28.02 -20.68 -24.79
C LEU A 6 -28.75 -21.03 -23.49
N ALA A 7 -29.54 -22.10 -23.48
CA ALA A 7 -30.24 -22.57 -22.28
C ALA A 7 -29.27 -22.97 -21.16
N TYR A 8 -28.15 -23.62 -21.51
CA TYR A 8 -27.08 -23.94 -20.55
C TYR A 8 -26.48 -22.69 -19.91
N PHE A 9 -26.15 -21.67 -20.70
CA PHE A 9 -25.57 -20.42 -20.16
C PHE A 9 -26.58 -19.62 -19.35
N LEU A 10 -27.85 -19.59 -19.74
CA LEU A 10 -28.92 -18.93 -18.96
C LEU A 10 -29.08 -19.58 -17.58
N ASP A 11 -29.18 -20.91 -17.51
CA ASP A 11 -29.26 -21.63 -16.23
C ASP A 11 -28.01 -21.37 -15.38
N ARG A 12 -26.82 -21.45 -15.98
CA ARG A 12 -25.56 -21.21 -15.28
C ARG A 12 -25.45 -19.79 -14.72
N TYR A 13 -25.74 -18.77 -15.51
CA TYR A 13 -25.62 -17.37 -15.10
C TYR A 13 -26.72 -16.94 -14.13
N SER A 14 -27.92 -17.52 -14.23
CA SER A 14 -29.01 -17.23 -13.27
C SER A 14 -28.66 -17.60 -11.82
N ARG A 15 -27.80 -18.61 -11.63
CA ARG A 15 -27.34 -19.11 -10.34
C ARG A 15 -26.10 -18.39 -9.78
N MET A 16 -25.45 -17.56 -10.59
CA MET A 16 -24.25 -16.81 -10.19
C MET A 16 -24.60 -15.55 -9.40
N THR A 17 -23.72 -15.11 -8.51
CA THR A 17 -23.88 -13.85 -7.77
C THR A 17 -23.63 -12.64 -8.68
N ASP A 18 -24.07 -11.45 -8.26
CA ASP A 18 -23.82 -10.21 -9.01
C ASP A 18 -22.32 -9.90 -9.15
N GLU A 19 -21.52 -10.27 -8.15
CA GLU A 19 -20.06 -10.17 -8.16
C GLU A 19 -19.42 -11.11 -9.19
N GLU A 20 -19.92 -12.35 -9.28
CA GLU A 20 -19.43 -13.32 -10.26
C GLU A 20 -19.78 -12.92 -11.70
N LEU A 21 -21.00 -12.41 -11.93
CA LEU A 21 -21.44 -11.93 -13.24
C LEU A 21 -20.69 -10.67 -13.67
N SER A 22 -20.44 -9.74 -12.75
CA SER A 22 -19.68 -8.53 -13.03
C SER A 22 -18.20 -8.81 -13.29
N TYR A 23 -17.60 -9.74 -12.55
CA TYR A 23 -16.25 -10.22 -12.84
C TYR A 23 -16.17 -10.85 -14.24
N LEU A 24 -17.16 -11.67 -14.63
CA LEU A 24 -17.26 -12.25 -15.97
C LEU A 24 -17.35 -11.19 -17.07
N LEU A 25 -18.19 -10.16 -16.85
CA LEU A 25 -18.35 -9.05 -17.80
C LEU A 25 -17.04 -8.28 -18.00
N VAL A 26 -16.33 -7.97 -16.91
CA VAL A 26 -15.10 -7.16 -16.95
C VAL A 26 -13.91 -7.94 -17.49
N THR A 27 -13.76 -9.22 -17.10
CA THR A 27 -12.56 -9.99 -17.45
C THR A 27 -12.68 -10.76 -18.75
N ARG A 28 -13.91 -11.11 -19.17
CA ARG A 28 -14.13 -12.00 -20.31
C ARG A 28 -15.20 -11.51 -21.28
N GLY A 29 -15.81 -10.35 -21.07
CA GLY A 29 -16.93 -9.85 -21.88
C GLY A 29 -16.70 -9.92 -23.39
N ASP A 30 -15.49 -9.56 -23.85
CA ASP A 30 -15.13 -9.54 -25.27
C ASP A 30 -14.75 -10.93 -25.84
N SER A 31 -14.59 -11.93 -24.97
CA SER A 31 -14.14 -13.30 -25.31
C SER A 31 -15.24 -14.36 -25.18
N LEU A 32 -16.46 -13.96 -24.82
CA LEU A 32 -17.60 -14.86 -24.72
C LEU A 32 -18.10 -15.27 -26.10
N SER A 33 -18.60 -16.50 -26.22
CA SER A 33 -19.38 -16.89 -27.41
C SER A 33 -20.65 -16.04 -27.50
N GLU A 34 -21.24 -15.97 -28.68
CA GLU A 34 -22.42 -15.14 -28.93
C GLU A 34 -23.59 -15.53 -28.01
N GLU A 35 -23.80 -16.82 -27.78
CA GLU A 35 -24.82 -17.37 -26.88
C GLU A 35 -24.54 -17.04 -25.42
N ALA A 36 -23.28 -17.11 -25.00
CA ALA A 36 -22.85 -16.77 -23.64
C ALA A 36 -22.98 -15.25 -23.39
N GLY A 37 -22.60 -14.42 -24.37
CA GLY A 37 -22.76 -12.97 -24.31
C GLY A 37 -24.23 -12.57 -24.25
N HIS A 38 -25.09 -13.22 -25.04
CA HIS A 38 -26.54 -12.98 -25.02
C HIS A 38 -27.16 -13.41 -23.68
N ALA A 39 -26.86 -14.63 -23.19
CA ALA A 39 -27.34 -15.10 -21.90
C ALA A 39 -26.92 -14.19 -20.73
N LEU A 40 -25.67 -13.72 -20.73
CA LEU A 40 -25.15 -12.80 -19.72
C LEU A 40 -25.92 -11.47 -19.71
N ARG A 41 -26.17 -10.88 -20.88
CA ARG A 41 -26.96 -9.64 -21.00
C ARG A 41 -28.41 -9.85 -20.59
N THR A 42 -29.02 -11.00 -20.91
CA THR A 42 -30.39 -11.32 -20.49
C THR A 42 -30.50 -11.45 -18.97
N VAL A 43 -29.57 -12.16 -18.33
CA VAL A 43 -29.57 -12.30 -16.86
C VAL A 43 -29.30 -10.94 -16.19
N LEU A 44 -28.34 -10.17 -16.68
CA LEU A 44 -28.07 -8.82 -16.18
C LEU A 44 -29.24 -7.86 -16.41
N GLY A 45 -29.95 -7.97 -17.54
CA GLY A 45 -31.15 -7.17 -17.84
C GLY A 45 -32.37 -7.58 -17.02
N SER A 46 -32.42 -8.83 -16.56
CA SER A 46 -33.46 -9.32 -15.65
C SER A 46 -33.20 -8.97 -14.18
N ARG A 47 -31.95 -8.63 -13.83
CA ARG A 47 -31.57 -8.15 -12.50
C ARG A 47 -31.64 -6.64 -12.44
N ASP A 48 -32.16 -6.12 -11.34
CA ASP A 48 -32.47 -4.70 -11.15
C ASP A 48 -31.22 -3.81 -11.38
N PRO A 49 -31.13 -3.11 -12.54
CA PRO A 49 -29.94 -2.35 -12.91
C PRO A 49 -29.63 -1.23 -11.92
N GLY A 50 -30.66 -0.72 -11.23
CA GLY A 50 -30.52 0.31 -10.22
C GLY A 50 -29.80 -0.19 -8.97
N ARG A 51 -30.05 -1.45 -8.56
CA ARG A 51 -29.39 -2.07 -7.41
C ARG A 51 -27.90 -2.30 -7.68
N PHE A 52 -27.57 -2.84 -8.86
CA PHE A 52 -26.19 -3.10 -9.27
C PHE A 52 -25.37 -1.80 -9.40
N GLN A 53 -25.94 -0.74 -9.98
CA GLN A 53 -25.26 0.56 -10.03
C GLN A 53 -25.05 1.19 -8.65
N ASN A 54 -25.99 1.01 -7.73
CA ASN A 54 -25.86 1.51 -6.36
C ASN A 54 -24.77 0.76 -5.58
N GLU A 55 -24.67 -0.55 -5.77
CA GLU A 55 -23.64 -1.38 -5.14
C GLU A 55 -22.25 -1.05 -5.70
N LEU A 56 -22.11 -0.92 -7.03
CA LEU A 56 -20.87 -0.43 -7.67
C LEU A 56 -20.45 0.95 -7.16
N LYS A 57 -21.38 1.89 -7.01
CA LYS A 57 -21.09 3.22 -6.44
C LYS A 57 -20.65 3.13 -4.99
N ALA A 58 -21.29 2.27 -4.19
CA ALA A 58 -20.92 2.04 -2.79
C ALA A 58 -19.52 1.44 -2.68
N THR A 59 -19.19 0.41 -3.48
CA THR A 59 -17.87 -0.22 -3.50
C THR A 59 -16.78 0.75 -3.99
N THR A 60 -17.08 1.56 -5.01
CA THR A 60 -16.12 2.56 -5.51
C THR A 60 -15.86 3.66 -4.47
N ALA A 61 -16.90 4.09 -3.75
CA ALA A 61 -16.77 5.06 -2.66
C ALA A 61 -15.97 4.49 -1.48
N ASP A 62 -16.19 3.22 -1.12
CA ASP A 62 -15.46 2.56 -0.05
C ASP A 62 -13.98 2.35 -0.38
N VAL A 63 -13.66 1.90 -1.61
CA VAL A 63 -12.28 1.80 -2.08
C VAL A 63 -11.62 3.19 -2.13
N GLY A 64 -12.35 4.21 -2.58
CA GLY A 64 -11.87 5.59 -2.55
C GLY A 64 -11.53 6.08 -1.14
N ALA A 65 -12.37 5.74 -0.16
CA ALA A 65 -12.11 6.05 1.24
C ALA A 65 -10.88 5.30 1.77
N GLN A 66 -10.74 4.01 1.48
CA GLN A 66 -9.59 3.21 1.89
C GLN A 66 -8.26 3.74 1.31
N VAL A 67 -8.27 4.18 0.04
CA VAL A 67 -7.10 4.82 -0.59
C VAL A 67 -6.76 6.14 0.09
N GLN A 68 -7.76 6.97 0.40
CA GLN A 68 -7.54 8.24 1.11
C GLN A 68 -6.98 8.01 2.52
N TYR A 69 -7.51 7.04 3.26
CA TYR A 69 -6.99 6.67 4.58
C TYR A 69 -5.55 6.16 4.53
N ALA A 70 -5.22 5.32 3.54
CA ALA A 70 -3.86 4.83 3.32
C ALA A 70 -2.89 5.99 2.98
N ASP A 71 -3.31 6.93 2.13
CA ASP A 71 -2.52 8.11 1.79
C ASP A 71 -2.31 9.05 2.98
N GLU A 72 -3.33 9.22 3.83
CA GLU A 72 -3.22 9.99 5.06
C GLU A 72 -2.28 9.34 6.08
N GLU A 73 -2.31 8.02 6.24
CA GLU A 73 -1.34 7.30 7.07
C GLU A 73 0.09 7.46 6.55
N ILE A 74 0.29 7.34 5.24
CA ILE A 74 1.61 7.54 4.62
C ILE A 74 2.09 8.97 4.85
N ARG A 75 1.19 9.97 4.74
CA ARG A 75 1.51 11.38 5.02
C ARG A 75 1.85 11.62 6.50
N LYS A 76 1.09 11.04 7.43
CA LYS A 76 1.36 11.12 8.88
C LYS A 76 2.72 10.49 9.21
N LYS A 77 3.01 9.28 8.70
CA LYS A 77 4.31 8.59 8.87
C LYS A 77 5.47 9.39 8.26
N LYS A 78 5.27 10.04 7.10
CA LYS A 78 6.29 10.93 6.49
C LYS A 78 6.58 12.18 7.33
N ARG A 79 5.60 12.76 8.01
CA ARG A 79 5.80 13.94 8.88
C ARG A 79 6.56 13.57 10.16
N THR A 80 6.17 12.51 10.86
CA THR A 80 6.89 12.05 12.07
C THR A 80 8.31 11.58 11.76
N ALA A 81 8.52 10.87 10.64
CA ALA A 81 9.85 10.43 10.23
C ALA A 81 10.80 11.58 9.88
N ARG A 82 10.31 12.75 9.47
CA ARG A 82 11.16 13.92 9.20
C ARG A 82 11.64 14.59 10.49
N HIS A 83 10.76 14.74 11.48
CA HIS A 83 11.10 15.38 12.75
C HIS A 83 12.03 14.51 13.62
N THR A 84 11.84 13.19 13.64
CA THR A 84 12.75 12.29 14.38
C THR A 84 14.17 12.31 13.82
N ARG A 85 14.33 12.46 12.49
CA ARG A 85 15.66 12.52 11.83
C ARG A 85 16.48 13.73 12.24
N THR A 86 15.88 14.91 12.27
CA THR A 86 16.58 16.12 12.74
C THR A 86 16.88 16.02 14.22
N ALA A 87 15.92 15.55 15.03
CA ALA A 87 16.11 15.40 16.47
C ALA A 87 17.29 14.47 16.83
N ILE A 88 17.41 13.32 16.17
CA ILE A 88 18.51 12.36 16.41
C ILE A 88 19.87 12.95 16.02
N ARG A 89 19.94 13.71 14.92
CA ARG A 89 21.18 14.39 14.51
C ARG A 89 21.60 15.46 15.51
N PHE A 90 20.65 16.26 16.01
CA PHE A 90 20.96 17.25 17.05
C PHE A 90 21.36 16.60 18.37
N ALA A 91 20.70 15.51 18.77
CA ALA A 91 21.04 14.77 19.99
C ALA A 91 22.44 14.13 19.92
N SER A 92 22.79 13.50 18.79
CA SER A 92 24.12 12.93 18.58
C SER A 92 25.20 14.00 18.52
N LEU A 93 24.95 15.14 17.87
CA LEU A 93 25.88 16.28 17.85
C LEU A 93 26.10 16.84 19.27
N ALA A 94 25.03 17.01 20.05
CA ALA A 94 25.11 17.50 21.42
C ALA A 94 25.94 16.56 22.32
N LEU A 95 25.71 15.25 22.24
CA LEU A 95 26.50 14.25 22.97
C LEU A 95 27.99 14.29 22.60
N LEU A 96 28.29 14.47 21.32
CA LEU A 96 29.67 14.56 20.84
C LEU A 96 30.36 15.83 21.39
N VAL A 97 29.68 16.98 21.37
CA VAL A 97 30.18 18.24 21.94
C VAL A 97 30.43 18.11 23.44
N ILE A 98 29.52 17.49 24.20
CA ILE A 98 29.68 17.27 25.65
C ILE A 98 30.84 16.30 25.93
N GLY A 99 30.98 15.22 25.14
CA GLY A 99 32.11 14.30 25.25
C GLY A 99 33.46 14.99 24.99
N LEU A 100 33.52 15.87 23.99
CA LEU A 100 34.72 16.62 23.65
C LEU A 100 35.06 17.67 24.72
N PHE A 101 34.05 18.32 25.31
CA PHE A 101 34.23 19.25 26.41
C PHE A 101 34.72 18.57 27.70
N THR A 102 34.21 17.37 28.00
CA THR A 102 34.66 16.58 29.16
C THR A 102 36.09 16.04 28.99
N LEU A 103 36.51 15.74 27.74
CA LEU A 103 37.90 15.45 27.40
C LEU A 103 38.82 16.66 27.63
N LEU A 104 38.39 17.86 27.23
CA LEU A 104 39.14 19.10 27.45
C LEU A 104 39.31 19.44 28.95
N LEU A 105 38.37 19.01 29.79
CA LEU A 105 38.43 19.15 31.25
C LEU A 105 39.29 18.08 31.95
N GLY A 106 39.97 17.22 31.19
CA GLY A 106 40.92 16.23 31.72
C GLY A 106 40.29 14.92 32.23
N ARG A 107 38.98 14.71 32.05
CA ARG A 107 38.29 13.49 32.47
C ARG A 107 38.17 12.53 31.29
N THR A 108 39.25 11.79 31.03
CA THR A 108 39.47 11.02 29.80
C THR A 108 38.49 9.84 29.63
N GLU A 109 38.23 9.06 30.68
CA GLU A 109 37.39 7.86 30.58
C GLU A 109 35.92 8.17 30.25
N GLY A 110 35.35 9.19 30.90
CA GLY A 110 33.96 9.60 30.67
C GLY A 110 33.76 10.29 29.31
N GLY A 111 34.70 11.12 28.88
CA GLY A 111 34.60 11.84 27.62
C GLY A 111 34.76 10.94 26.39
N VAL A 112 35.68 9.96 26.43
CA VAL A 112 35.83 8.96 25.37
C VAL A 112 34.56 8.11 25.24
N ALA A 113 33.98 7.65 26.36
CA ALA A 113 32.74 6.88 26.34
C ALA A 113 31.57 7.64 25.69
N LEU A 114 31.44 8.94 25.97
CA LEU A 114 30.42 9.79 25.37
C LEU A 114 30.62 10.00 23.86
N CYS A 115 31.86 10.21 23.42
CA CYS A 115 32.17 10.33 21.99
C CYS A 115 31.90 9.01 21.23
N VAL A 116 32.29 7.87 21.79
CA VAL A 116 32.03 6.55 21.19
C VAL A 116 30.53 6.27 21.14
N ALA A 117 29.78 6.57 22.20
CA ALA A 117 28.33 6.42 22.22
C ALA A 117 27.64 7.30 21.17
N ALA A 118 28.08 8.56 21.01
CA ALA A 118 27.53 9.47 20.01
C ALA A 118 27.74 8.94 18.57
N VAL A 119 28.93 8.42 18.27
CA VAL A 119 29.25 7.83 16.96
C VAL A 119 28.48 6.53 16.73
N ALA A 120 28.38 5.66 17.74
CA ALA A 120 27.64 4.41 17.65
C ALA A 120 26.15 4.63 17.37
N ILE A 121 25.51 5.56 18.08
CA ILE A 121 24.10 5.93 17.86
C ILE A 121 23.92 6.50 16.44
N PHE A 122 24.83 7.36 16.00
CA PHE A 122 24.78 7.94 14.66
C PHE A 122 24.88 6.87 13.57
N LEU A 123 25.87 5.98 13.68
CA LEU A 123 26.08 4.88 12.73
C LEU A 123 24.91 3.92 12.71
N TYR A 124 24.38 3.51 13.86
CA TYR A 124 23.23 2.62 13.95
C TYR A 124 22.03 3.15 13.16
N PHE A 125 21.71 4.43 13.33
CA PHE A 125 20.61 5.07 12.60
C PHE A 125 20.88 5.22 11.10
N GLU A 126 22.11 5.52 10.70
CA GLU A 126 22.44 5.68 9.28
C GLU A 126 22.50 4.31 8.56
N PHE A 127 22.94 3.24 9.23
CA PHE A 127 22.86 1.87 8.72
C PHE A 127 21.42 1.38 8.56
N ASP A 128 20.58 1.54 9.59
CA ASP A 128 19.15 1.19 9.49
C ASP A 128 18.46 1.95 8.35
N ARG A 129 18.83 3.22 8.14
CA ARG A 129 18.35 4.02 7.00
C ARG A 129 18.79 3.46 5.65
N LEU A 130 20.06 3.08 5.52
CA LEU A 130 20.59 2.50 4.28
C LEU A 130 19.90 1.17 3.97
N ILE A 131 19.69 0.32 4.98
CA ILE A 131 18.96 -0.94 4.86
C ILE A 131 17.54 -0.69 4.38
N ARG A 132 16.79 0.24 5.01
CA ARG A 132 15.42 0.55 4.56
C ARG A 132 15.38 1.13 3.15
N ARG A 133 16.35 1.96 2.76
CA ARG A 133 16.47 2.46 1.38
C ARG A 133 16.77 1.35 0.39
N PHE A 134 17.65 0.43 0.76
CA PHE A 134 17.99 -0.72 -0.06
C PHE A 134 16.80 -1.65 -0.24
N ILE A 135 16.08 -1.98 0.84
CA ILE A 135 14.84 -2.76 0.79
C ILE A 135 13.80 -2.04 -0.08
N ALA A 136 13.58 -0.74 0.13
CA ALA A 136 12.64 0.03 -0.68
C ALA A 136 13.00 0.00 -2.18
N ALA A 137 14.28 0.13 -2.52
CA ALA A 137 14.75 0.05 -3.92
C ALA A 137 14.62 -1.37 -4.51
N LEU A 138 14.81 -2.42 -3.69
CA LEU A 138 14.66 -3.81 -4.10
C LEU A 138 13.19 -4.13 -4.46
N PHE A 139 12.23 -3.50 -3.78
CA PHE A 139 10.80 -3.74 -3.95
C PHE A 139 10.09 -2.64 -4.75
N ASP A 140 10.80 -1.71 -5.38
CA ASP A 140 10.20 -0.67 -6.24
C ASP A 140 10.16 -1.15 -7.72
N PRO A 141 8.98 -1.52 -8.25
CA PRO A 141 8.85 -2.07 -9.61
C PRO A 141 9.11 -1.04 -10.73
N ASN A 142 9.25 0.25 -10.39
CA ASN A 142 9.49 1.34 -11.36
C ASN A 142 10.97 1.80 -11.40
N SER A 143 11.91 1.03 -10.86
CA SER A 143 13.34 1.38 -10.80
C SER A 143 14.17 0.91 -12.00
N ARG A 144 13.55 0.52 -13.12
CA ARG A 144 14.22 0.20 -14.39
C ARG A 144 14.01 1.27 -15.44
#